data_AF-F0FYS3-F1
#
_entry.id   AF-F0FYS3-F1
#
_cell.length_a   1.000
_cell.length_b   1.000
_cell.length_c   1.000
_cell.angle_alpha   90.00
_cell.angle_beta   90.00
_cell.angle_gamma   90.00
#
_symmetry.space_group_name_H-M   'P 1'
#
loop_
_entity.id
_entity.type
_entity.pdbx_description
1 polymer ?
#
loop_
_entity_poly.entity_id
_entity_poly.type
_entity_poly.pdbx_seq_one_letter_code
_entity_poly.pdbx_strand_id
1 'polypeptide(L)'
;MNTPNSASPSSAALLPRIVVLATGGTIAGAAPDAASTAGYQAGALGVNFLLEAVPALASVARVDAEQVASIDSKDLALPLWNTLAARVAALSADPAVDGIVITHGTDTLEETAYALHLVARGDKPVVLTAAMRPATALSSDGPLNLL
;
A
#
# COMPACT_ATOMS: atom_id res chain seq x y z
N MET A 1 47.32 22.97 -1.49
CA MET A 1 45.93 23.14 -1.93
C MET A 1 45.18 21.86 -1.57
N ASN A 2 44.45 21.85 -0.45
CA ASN A 2 43.56 20.74 -0.12
C ASN A 2 42.18 21.09 -0.68
N THR A 3 41.72 20.35 -1.69
CA THR A 3 40.33 20.39 -2.11
C THR A 3 39.47 19.63 -1.08
N PRO A 4 38.30 20.15 -0.69
CA PRO A 4 37.41 19.41 0.19
C PRO A 4 36.78 18.25 -0.60
N ASN A 5 36.82 17.06 0.01
CA ASN A 5 36.15 15.86 -0.47
C ASN A 5 34.63 16.12 -0.44
N SER A 6 34.01 16.24 -1.60
CA SER A 6 32.55 16.32 -1.74
C SER A 6 31.97 14.96 -1.35
N ALA A 7 31.39 14.87 -0.16
CA ALA A 7 30.69 13.69 0.31
C ALA A 7 29.58 13.34 -0.69
N SER A 8 29.69 12.16 -1.31
CA SER A 8 28.63 11.59 -2.14
C SER A 8 27.38 11.39 -1.27
N PRO A 9 26.16 11.70 -1.76
CA PRO A 9 24.95 11.50 -0.97
C PRO A 9 24.83 10.01 -0.61
N SER A 10 24.51 9.74 0.66
CA SER A 10 24.21 8.39 1.15
C SER A 10 23.12 7.76 0.28
N SER A 11 23.26 6.47 -0.05
CA SER A 11 22.33 5.69 -0.89
C SER A 11 20.85 5.80 -0.46
N ALA A 12 20.58 6.12 0.81
CA ALA A 12 19.22 6.37 1.30
C ALA A 12 18.57 7.64 0.70
N ALA A 13 19.35 8.60 0.20
CA ALA A 13 18.86 9.83 -0.43
C ALA A 13 18.40 9.63 -1.89
N LEU A 14 18.64 8.47 -2.50
CA LEU A 14 18.28 8.16 -3.89
C LEU A 14 17.04 7.27 -4.03
N LEU A 15 16.55 6.66 -2.95
CA LEU A 15 15.38 5.78 -3.02
C LEU A 15 14.09 6.59 -3.17
N PRO A 16 13.17 6.16 -4.06
CA PRO A 16 11.89 6.83 -4.26
C PRO A 16 11.08 6.82 -2.96
N ARG A 17 10.37 7.91 -2.70
CA ARG A 17 9.39 7.99 -1.62
C ARG A 17 8.07 7.42 -2.09
N ILE A 18 7.67 6.28 -1.54
CA ILE A 18 6.42 5.61 -1.86
C ILE A 18 5.49 5.73 -0.66
N VAL A 19 4.24 6.16 -0.90
CA VAL A 19 3.22 6.22 0.15
C VAL A 19 2.25 5.06 -0.01
N VAL A 20 2.12 4.23 1.02
CA VAL A 20 1.19 3.10 1.09
C VAL A 20 -0.11 3.56 1.76
N LEU A 21 -1.19 3.59 1.00
CA LEU A 21 -2.54 3.86 1.49
C LEU A 21 -3.25 2.52 1.77
N ALA A 22 -3.50 2.20 3.04
CA ALA A 22 -4.19 0.98 3.40
C ALA A 22 -5.70 1.16 3.52
N THR A 23 -6.47 0.30 2.86
CA THR A 23 -7.94 0.29 2.91
C THR A 23 -8.52 -0.95 3.59
N GLY A 24 -7.68 -1.96 3.86
CA GLY A 24 -8.06 -3.21 4.49
C GLY A 24 -7.90 -4.39 3.54
N GLY A 25 -8.96 -5.17 3.34
CA GLY A 25 -8.97 -6.35 2.50
C GLY A 25 -8.32 -7.58 3.11
N THR A 26 -8.30 -8.65 2.33
CA THR A 26 -7.68 -9.93 2.69
C THR A 26 -6.18 -9.80 2.95
N ILE A 27 -5.46 -8.92 2.24
CA ILE A 27 -4.03 -8.66 2.49
C ILE A 27 -3.77 -8.17 3.92
N ALA A 28 -4.73 -7.51 4.53
CA ALA A 28 -4.74 -7.09 5.93
C ALA A 28 -5.65 -7.96 6.81
N GLY A 29 -6.03 -9.13 6.32
CA GLY A 29 -6.95 -10.03 7.00
C GLY A 29 -6.24 -10.95 8.00
N ALA A 30 -6.97 -11.35 9.04
CA ALA A 30 -6.50 -12.29 10.05
C ALA A 30 -7.46 -13.47 10.20
N ALA A 31 -6.90 -14.67 10.11
CA ALA A 31 -7.55 -15.93 10.44
C ALA A 31 -7.11 -16.44 11.82
N PRO A 32 -7.97 -17.14 12.57
CA PRO A 32 -7.62 -17.71 13.88
C PRO A 32 -6.61 -18.87 13.79
N ASP A 33 -6.49 -19.52 12.63
CA ASP A 33 -5.60 -20.65 12.38
C ASP A 33 -4.81 -20.44 11.08
N ALA A 34 -3.51 -20.74 11.10
CA ALA A 34 -2.61 -20.48 9.97
C ALA A 34 -2.88 -21.37 8.74
N ALA A 35 -3.54 -22.53 8.90
CA ALA A 35 -3.98 -23.35 7.78
C ALA A 35 -5.28 -22.83 7.15
N SER A 36 -5.97 -21.87 7.79
CA SER A 36 -7.23 -21.31 7.28
C SER A 36 -6.99 -20.21 6.25
N THR A 37 -7.33 -20.50 5.00
CA THR A 37 -7.31 -19.51 3.91
C THR A 37 -8.69 -18.88 3.64
N ALA A 38 -9.71 -19.25 4.41
CA ALA A 38 -11.08 -18.75 4.31
C ALA A 38 -11.67 -18.54 5.73
N GLY A 39 -12.80 -17.84 5.83
CA GLY A 39 -13.43 -17.57 7.14
C GLY A 39 -12.62 -16.64 8.04
N TYR A 40 -11.81 -15.77 7.45
CA TYR A 40 -11.00 -14.76 8.14
C TYR A 40 -11.75 -13.43 8.24
N GLN A 41 -11.24 -12.53 9.09
CA GLN A 41 -11.69 -11.14 9.13
C GLN A 41 -10.79 -10.28 8.24
N ALA A 42 -11.34 -9.73 7.16
CA ALA A 42 -10.63 -8.77 6.30
C ALA A 42 -10.37 -7.44 7.04
N GLY A 43 -9.27 -6.77 6.71
CA GLY A 43 -8.93 -5.47 7.32
C GLY A 43 -8.67 -5.50 8.83
N ALA A 44 -8.40 -6.66 9.41
CA ALA A 44 -8.14 -6.83 10.85
C ALA A 44 -6.78 -6.25 11.30
N LEU A 45 -5.83 -6.10 10.38
CA LEU A 45 -4.46 -5.68 10.64
C LEU A 45 -4.21 -4.29 10.08
N GLY A 46 -3.42 -3.49 10.81
CA GLY A 46 -3.01 -2.16 10.37
C GLY A 46 -1.87 -2.20 9.36
N VAL A 47 -1.69 -1.10 8.64
CA VAL A 47 -0.66 -0.95 7.60
C VAL A 47 0.76 -1.22 8.10
N ASN A 48 1.09 -0.81 9.33
CA ASN A 48 2.42 -1.04 9.89
C ASN A 48 2.75 -2.52 10.04
N PHE A 49 1.75 -3.36 10.38
CA PHE A 49 1.94 -4.81 10.43
C PHE A 49 2.30 -5.38 9.05
N LEU A 50 1.68 -4.85 7.98
CA LEU A 50 1.99 -5.27 6.61
C LEU A 50 3.42 -4.89 6.21
N LEU A 51 3.86 -3.68 6.57
CA LEU A 51 5.21 -3.22 6.28
C LEU A 51 6.27 -4.00 7.07
N GLU A 52 6.02 -4.28 8.36
CA GLU A 52 6.90 -5.07 9.21
C GLU A 52 7.05 -6.51 8.70
N ALA A 53 6.03 -7.05 8.03
CA ALA A 53 6.10 -8.37 7.39
C ALA A 53 7.00 -8.39 6.13
N VAL A 54 7.36 -7.23 5.57
CA VAL A 54 8.17 -7.11 4.35
C VAL A 54 9.35 -6.14 4.55
N PRO A 55 10.33 -6.49 5.41
CA PRO A 55 11.48 -5.60 5.69
C PRO A 55 12.35 -5.32 4.44
N ALA A 56 12.24 -6.16 3.40
CA ALA A 56 12.93 -5.96 2.13
C ALA A 56 12.51 -4.66 1.41
N LEU A 57 11.33 -4.10 1.70
CA LEU A 57 10.89 -2.81 1.15
C LEU A 57 11.89 -1.68 1.38
N ALA A 58 12.60 -1.70 2.52
CA ALA A 58 13.58 -0.68 2.86
C ALA A 58 14.79 -0.62 1.91
N SER A 59 14.98 -1.66 1.08
CA SER A 59 16.04 -1.72 0.06
C SER A 59 15.62 -1.11 -1.30
N VAL A 60 14.31 -0.92 -1.52
CA VAL A 60 13.77 -0.44 -2.81
C VAL A 60 13.09 0.92 -2.73
N ALA A 61 12.59 1.32 -1.55
CA ALA A 61 11.89 2.59 -1.38
C ALA A 61 11.99 3.13 0.06
N ARG A 62 11.82 4.46 0.19
CA ARG A 62 11.47 5.10 1.46
C ARG A 62 9.95 5.05 1.59
N VAL A 63 9.45 4.14 2.42
CA VAL A 63 8.02 3.87 2.53
C VAL A 63 7.40 4.65 3.68
N ASP A 64 6.43 5.49 3.38
CA ASP A 64 5.49 6.05 4.36
C ASP A 64 4.16 5.29 4.27
N ALA A 65 3.43 5.21 5.37
CA ALA A 65 2.15 4.51 5.41
C ALA A 65 1.03 5.35 6.03
N GLU A 66 -0.16 5.22 5.46
CA GLU A 66 -1.38 5.85 5.95
C GLU A 66 -2.53 4.86 5.95
N GLN A 67 -3.19 4.72 7.10
CA GLN A 67 -4.42 3.94 7.21
C GLN A 67 -5.60 4.81 6.76
N VAL A 68 -6.17 4.53 5.59
CA VAL A 68 -7.36 5.21 5.07
C VAL A 68 -8.63 4.54 5.57
N ALA A 69 -8.65 3.20 5.58
CA ALA A 69 -9.74 2.40 6.09
C ALA A 69 -9.26 1.00 6.51
N SER A 70 -10.10 0.27 7.22
CA SER A 70 -9.86 -1.12 7.66
C SER A 70 -11.13 -1.93 7.45
N ILE A 71 -11.47 -2.18 6.18
CA ILE A 71 -12.75 -2.81 5.79
C ILE A 71 -12.55 -4.00 4.85
N ASP A 72 -13.61 -4.79 4.67
CA ASP A 72 -13.77 -5.67 3.52
C ASP A 72 -14.11 -4.82 2.28
N SER A 73 -13.51 -5.13 1.13
CA SER A 73 -13.65 -4.31 -0.07
C SER A 73 -15.08 -4.26 -0.61
N LYS A 74 -15.89 -5.31 -0.36
CA LYS A 74 -17.31 -5.30 -0.72
C LYS A 74 -18.14 -4.23 0.02
N ASP A 75 -17.64 -3.75 1.16
CA ASP A 75 -18.28 -2.72 1.97
C ASP A 75 -17.78 -1.31 1.62
N LEU A 76 -16.91 -1.18 0.62
CA LEU A 76 -16.40 0.11 0.17
C LEU A 76 -17.52 0.89 -0.54
N ALA A 77 -17.94 1.99 0.09
CA ALA A 77 -18.97 2.88 -0.43
C ALA A 77 -18.40 4.16 -1.05
N LEU A 78 -19.22 4.85 -1.86
CA LEU A 78 -18.86 6.10 -2.54
C LEU A 78 -18.15 7.15 -1.67
N PRO A 79 -18.55 7.42 -0.41
CA PRO A 79 -17.81 8.37 0.43
C PRO A 79 -16.35 7.98 0.65
N LEU A 80 -16.06 6.68 0.81
CA LEU A 80 -14.70 6.20 0.99
C LEU A 80 -13.90 6.24 -0.32
N TRP A 81 -14.53 5.96 -1.47
CA TRP A 81 -13.90 6.21 -2.77
C TRP A 81 -13.52 7.68 -2.95
N ASN A 82 -14.40 8.61 -2.56
CA ASN A 82 -14.10 10.04 -2.63
C ASN A 82 -12.92 10.42 -1.72
N THR A 83 -12.88 9.88 -0.50
CA THR A 83 -11.75 10.07 0.42
C THR A 83 -10.45 9.53 -0.18
N LEU A 84 -10.47 8.32 -0.73
CA LEU A 84 -9.30 7.70 -1.35
C LEU A 84 -8.82 8.50 -2.57
N ALA A 85 -9.72 8.88 -3.47
CA ALA A 85 -9.40 9.68 -4.66
C ALA A 85 -8.82 11.05 -4.30
N ALA A 86 -9.41 11.74 -3.31
CA ALA A 86 -8.89 13.01 -2.81
C ALA A 86 -7.49 12.86 -2.20
N ARG A 87 -7.24 11.75 -1.48
CA ARG A 87 -5.91 11.49 -0.91
C ARG A 87 -4.87 11.19 -1.96
N VAL A 88 -5.21 10.35 -2.94
CA VAL A 88 -4.34 10.08 -4.10
C VAL A 88 -4.01 11.38 -4.83
N ALA A 89 -5.00 12.24 -5.10
CA ALA A 89 -4.76 13.53 -5.75
C ALA A 89 -3.81 14.44 -4.94
N ALA A 90 -3.98 14.49 -3.62
CA ALA A 90 -3.10 15.28 -2.74
C ALA A 90 -1.64 14.78 -2.76
N LEU A 91 -1.43 13.46 -2.70
CA LEU A 91 -0.11 12.85 -2.77
C LEU A 91 0.52 12.98 -4.16
N SER A 92 -0.29 12.88 -5.22
CA SER A 92 0.15 13.11 -6.59
C SER A 92 0.66 14.54 -6.81
N ALA A 93 0.12 15.52 -6.09
CA ALA A 93 0.57 16.92 -6.15
C ALA A 93 1.82 17.22 -5.28
N ASP A 94 2.16 16.38 -4.31
CA ASP A 94 3.30 16.60 -3.40
C ASP A 94 4.64 16.29 -4.11
N PRO A 95 5.51 17.26 -4.45
CA PRO A 95 6.75 17.00 -5.18
C PRO A 95 7.73 16.06 -4.45
N ALA A 96 7.54 15.79 -3.16
CA ALA A 96 8.36 14.85 -2.41
C ALA A 96 7.93 13.38 -2.56
N VAL A 97 6.71 13.10 -3.05
CA VAL A 97 6.19 11.74 -3.30
C VAL A 97 6.53 11.30 -4.71
N ASP A 98 7.07 10.10 -4.89
CA ASP A 98 7.42 9.55 -6.20
C ASP A 98 6.38 8.54 -6.71
N GLY A 99 5.61 7.92 -5.83
CA GLY A 99 4.56 6.97 -6.19
C GLY A 99 3.64 6.60 -5.02
N ILE A 100 2.52 5.97 -5.35
CA ILE A 100 1.47 5.59 -4.39
C ILE A 100 1.14 4.12 -4.58
N VAL A 101 1.12 3.37 -3.47
CA VAL A 101 0.63 1.99 -3.44
C VAL A 101 -0.62 1.95 -2.58
N ILE A 102 -1.64 1.21 -3.01
CA ILE A 102 -2.90 1.06 -2.27
C ILE A 102 -3.09 -0.42 -1.95
N THR A 103 -3.12 -0.77 -0.66
CA THR A 103 -3.50 -2.12 -0.24
C THR A 103 -5.01 -2.21 -0.13
N HIS A 104 -5.60 -3.18 -0.82
CA HIS A 104 -7.04 -3.29 -1.00
C HIS A 104 -7.52 -4.75 -0.88
N GLY A 105 -8.84 -4.93 -0.70
CA GLY A 105 -9.47 -6.24 -0.84
C GLY A 105 -9.70 -6.59 -2.30
N THR A 106 -9.71 -7.88 -2.62
CA THR A 106 -9.77 -8.39 -4.00
C THR A 106 -11.14 -8.18 -4.65
N ASP A 107 -12.22 -8.25 -3.88
CA ASP A 107 -13.59 -8.34 -4.40
C ASP A 107 -14.00 -7.14 -5.26
N THR A 108 -13.56 -5.93 -4.89
CA THR A 108 -13.86 -4.68 -5.61
C THR A 108 -12.59 -3.89 -5.97
N LEU A 109 -11.44 -4.59 -6.05
CA LEU A 109 -10.17 -3.98 -6.47
C LEU A 109 -10.28 -3.38 -7.87
N GLU A 110 -10.92 -4.10 -8.79
CA GLU A 110 -11.11 -3.68 -10.18
C GLU A 110 -11.95 -2.40 -10.29
N GLU A 111 -13.01 -2.28 -9.49
CA GLU A 111 -13.87 -1.10 -9.45
C GLU A 111 -13.09 0.12 -8.95
N THR A 112 -12.33 -0.06 -7.87
CA THR A 112 -11.49 1.00 -7.29
C THR A 112 -10.38 1.42 -8.25
N ALA A 113 -9.71 0.45 -8.89
CA ALA A 113 -8.69 0.73 -9.89
C ALA A 113 -9.26 1.53 -11.06
N TYR A 114 -10.43 1.15 -11.58
CA TYR A 114 -11.08 1.85 -12.67
C TYR A 114 -11.57 3.25 -12.26
N ALA A 115 -12.17 3.39 -11.08
CA ALA A 115 -12.59 4.68 -10.56
C ALA A 115 -11.41 5.65 -10.43
N LEU A 116 -10.30 5.20 -9.82
CA LEU A 116 -9.08 5.99 -9.69
C LEU A 116 -8.46 6.31 -11.04
N HIS A 117 -8.45 5.37 -11.99
CA HIS A 117 -7.97 5.63 -13.34
C HIS A 117 -8.70 6.79 -14.03
N LEU A 118 -10.01 6.94 -13.78
CA LEU A 118 -10.81 8.01 -14.36
C LEU A 118 -10.67 9.36 -13.65
N VAL A 119 -10.48 9.35 -12.33
CA VAL A 119 -10.59 10.58 -11.50
C VAL A 119 -9.27 11.07 -10.93
N ALA A 120 -8.31 10.19 -10.67
CA ALA A 120 -7.01 10.54 -10.13
C ALA A 120 -6.13 11.05 -11.28
N ARG A 121 -6.02 12.39 -11.38
CA ARG A 121 -5.13 13.03 -12.35
C ARG A 121 -3.74 13.21 -11.76
N GLY A 122 -2.73 12.88 -12.55
CA GLY A 122 -1.32 13.05 -12.19
C GLY A 122 -0.43 12.12 -13.00
N ASP A 123 0.86 12.43 -13.04
CA ASP A 123 1.85 11.66 -13.81
C ASP A 123 2.57 10.60 -12.96
N LYS A 124 2.26 10.53 -11.66
CA LYS A 124 2.90 9.59 -10.74
C LYS A 124 2.23 8.22 -10.76
N PRO A 125 2.99 7.13 -10.62
CA PRO A 125 2.42 5.79 -10.54
C PRO A 125 1.48 5.63 -9.34
N VAL A 126 0.30 5.07 -9.60
CA VAL A 126 -0.66 4.61 -8.58
C VAL A 126 -0.89 3.12 -8.80
N VAL A 127 -0.45 2.29 -7.86
CA VAL A 127 -0.52 0.83 -7.96
C VAL A 127 -1.46 0.29 -6.88
N LEU A 128 -2.43 -0.53 -7.27
CA LEU A 128 -3.25 -1.27 -6.32
C LEU A 128 -2.67 -2.68 -6.16
N THR A 129 -2.58 -3.15 -4.93
CA THR A 129 -2.16 -4.52 -4.61
C THR A 129 -3.10 -5.14 -3.58
N ALA A 130 -3.19 -6.46 -3.60
CA ALA A 130 -4.07 -7.24 -2.75
C ALA A 130 -3.49 -8.65 -2.54
N ALA A 131 -4.19 -9.47 -1.76
CA ALA A 131 -3.84 -10.86 -1.54
C ALA A 131 -5.10 -11.72 -1.55
N MET A 132 -4.99 -12.96 -2.02
CA MET A 132 -6.07 -13.95 -1.96
C MET A 132 -6.10 -14.69 -0.61
N ARG A 133 -5.00 -14.68 0.14
CA ARG A 133 -4.89 -15.33 1.46
C ARG A 133 -4.67 -14.30 2.57
N PRO A 134 -5.26 -14.49 3.77
CA PRO A 134 -5.05 -13.59 4.89
C PRO A 134 -3.59 -13.59 5.33
N ALA A 135 -3.14 -12.49 5.95
CA ALA A 135 -1.74 -12.30 6.35
C ALA A 135 -1.25 -13.34 7.37
N THR A 136 -2.16 -13.97 8.13
CA THR A 136 -1.82 -15.02 9.10
C THR A 136 -1.80 -16.42 8.50
N ALA A 137 -2.21 -16.60 7.23
CA ALA A 137 -2.20 -17.91 6.59
C ALA A 137 -0.80 -18.35 6.17
N LEU A 138 -0.56 -19.66 6.21
CA LEU A 138 0.61 -20.29 5.61
C LEU A 138 0.67 -19.97 4.12
N SER A 139 1.86 -19.59 3.65
CA SER A 139 2.10 -19.23 2.25
C SER A 139 1.16 -18.11 1.78
N SER A 140 0.94 -17.09 2.63
CA SER A 140 0.25 -15.86 2.25
C SER A 140 0.96 -15.20 1.07
N ASP A 141 0.20 -14.75 0.07
CA ASP A 141 0.71 -14.09 -1.13
C ASP A 141 0.95 -12.58 -0.95
N GLY A 142 0.34 -11.97 0.06
CA GLY A 142 0.45 -10.54 0.36
C GLY A 142 1.87 -9.97 0.46
N PRO A 143 2.81 -10.59 1.22
CA PRO A 143 4.17 -10.08 1.36
C PRO A 143 4.92 -9.90 0.03
N LEU A 144 4.77 -10.85 -0.89
CA LEU A 144 5.43 -10.78 -2.20
C LEU A 144 4.69 -9.86 -3.17
N ASN A 145 3.36 -9.77 -3.09
CA ASN A 145 2.58 -8.84 -3.90
C ASN A 145 2.81 -7.37 -3.51
N LEU A 146 3.23 -7.10 -2.26
CA LEU A 146 3.50 -5.76 -1.75
C LEU A 146 4.93 -5.28 -2.06
N LEU A 147 5.89 -6.19 -2.20
CA LEU A 147 7.30 -5.90 -2.53
C LEU A 147 7.47 -5.48 -3.99
#